data_AF-A0A6C0BY32-F1
#
_entry.id   AF-A0A6C0BY32-F1
#
_cell.length_a   1.000
_cell.length_b   1.000
_cell.length_c   1.000
_cell.angle_alpha   90.00
_cell.angle_beta   90.00
_cell.angle_gamma   90.00
#
_symmetry.space_group_name_H-M   'P 1'
#
loop_
_entity.id
_entity.type
_entity.pdbx_description
1 polymer ?
#
loop_
_entity_poly.entity_id
_entity_poly.type
_entity_poly.pdbx_seq_one_letter_code
_entity_poly.pdbx_strand_id
1 'polypeptide(L)'
;MSTTTTEKKDECVELKNIKYKTMLMSGNVIQETKTTNNMNNLENFLENEKITNKAEPWAKLDKTVKIQKLLVYAESYAKKKEYNEDEKNNLIKFLKDSLDRKKLQRVKDVIYDKMTCEVKEIPGLVYNKSNNHFTLKNLDSKRVSTLKSLPPKKVKGTLKNIVENEDPDDE
;
A
#
# COMPACT_ATOMS: atom_id res chain seq x y z
N MET A 1 -34.67 -60.65 -2.83
CA MET A 1 -33.43 -60.89 -2.06
C MET A 1 -32.35 -60.04 -2.70
N SER A 2 -32.00 -58.90 -2.08
CA SER A 2 -31.02 -57.96 -2.64
C SER A 2 -29.77 -58.01 -1.78
N THR A 3 -28.70 -58.59 -2.33
CA THR A 3 -27.40 -58.74 -1.69
C THR A 3 -26.71 -57.38 -1.58
N THR A 4 -26.45 -56.93 -0.36
CA THR A 4 -25.65 -55.74 -0.06
C THR A 4 -24.17 -56.12 -0.16
N THR A 5 -23.51 -55.68 -1.22
CA THR A 5 -22.05 -55.85 -1.38
C THR A 5 -21.33 -54.85 -0.47
N THR A 6 -20.70 -55.37 0.58
CA THR A 6 -19.85 -54.62 1.51
C THR A 6 -18.53 -54.25 0.81
N GLU A 7 -18.39 -53.01 0.34
CA GLU A 7 -17.12 -52.48 -0.15
C GLU A 7 -16.13 -52.32 1.01
N LYS A 8 -15.07 -53.13 1.03
CA LYS A 8 -13.90 -52.90 1.89
C LYS A 8 -13.12 -51.72 1.32
N LYS A 9 -13.18 -50.56 1.99
CA LYS A 9 -12.25 -49.46 1.74
C LYS A 9 -10.89 -49.84 2.32
N ASP A 10 -9.90 -50.08 1.46
CA ASP A 10 -8.52 -50.23 1.89
C ASP A 10 -8.02 -48.91 2.50
N GLU A 11 -8.03 -48.85 3.83
CA GLU A 11 -7.42 -47.75 4.59
C GLU A 11 -5.89 -47.76 4.38
N CYS A 12 -5.38 -46.61 3.95
CA CYS A 12 -3.97 -46.27 3.82
C CYS A 12 -3.15 -46.71 5.05
N VAL A 13 -2.04 -47.42 4.83
CA VAL A 13 -1.21 -48.01 5.90
C VAL A 13 -0.63 -46.94 6.81
N GLU A 14 -0.25 -45.81 6.22
CA GLU A 14 0.24 -44.63 6.93
C GLU A 14 -0.80 -44.09 7.92
N LEU A 15 -2.09 -44.10 7.55
CA LEU A 15 -3.17 -43.65 8.42
C LEU A 15 -3.33 -44.56 9.64
N LYS A 16 -3.23 -45.88 9.45
CA LYS A 16 -3.27 -46.87 10.55
C LYS A 16 -2.11 -46.65 11.52
N ASN A 17 -0.91 -46.41 11.00
CA ASN A 17 0.28 -46.17 11.81
C ASN A 17 0.14 -44.87 12.64
N ILE A 18 -0.39 -43.80 12.05
CA ILE A 18 -0.64 -42.54 12.75
C ILE A 18 -1.70 -42.71 13.85
N LYS A 19 -2.80 -43.42 13.56
CA LYS A 19 -3.88 -43.69 14.52
C LYS A 19 -3.36 -44.50 15.72
N TYR A 20 -2.57 -45.54 15.45
CA TYR A 20 -1.96 -46.36 16.49
C TYR A 20 -0.98 -45.56 17.36
N LYS A 21 -0.08 -44.79 16.74
CA LYS A 21 0.87 -43.93 17.47
C LYS A 21 0.16 -42.90 18.35
N THR A 22 -0.90 -42.30 17.85
CA THR A 22 -1.67 -41.31 18.61
C THR A 22 -2.43 -41.94 19.78
N MET A 23 -3.01 -43.12 19.59
CA MET A 23 -3.64 -43.87 20.67
C MET A 23 -2.64 -44.19 21.78
N LEU A 24 -1.41 -44.60 21.42
CA LEU A 24 -0.36 -44.91 22.39
C LEU A 24 0.09 -43.69 23.21
N MET A 25 0.14 -42.51 22.59
CA MET A 25 0.58 -41.26 23.23
C MET A 25 -0.52 -40.58 24.05
N SER A 26 -1.75 -40.57 23.55
CA SER A 26 -2.83 -39.72 24.07
C SER A 26 -3.92 -40.51 24.80
N GLY A 27 -3.88 -41.85 24.77
CA GLY A 27 -4.86 -42.74 25.43
C GLY A 27 -6.26 -42.76 24.80
N ASN A 28 -6.57 -41.79 23.93
CA ASN A 28 -7.89 -41.62 23.32
C ASN A 28 -7.87 -42.05 21.85
N VAL A 29 -8.89 -42.78 21.43
CA VAL A 29 -9.11 -43.10 20.01
C VAL A 29 -9.51 -41.82 19.29
N ILE A 30 -8.75 -41.41 18.27
CA ILE A 30 -9.13 -40.32 17.38
C ILE A 30 -10.46 -40.72 16.73
N GLN A 31 -11.54 -40.05 17.13
CA GLN A 31 -12.78 -40.15 16.38
C GLN A 31 -12.59 -39.41 15.08
N GLU A 32 -12.72 -40.14 13.97
CA GLU A 32 -12.77 -39.54 12.64
C GLU A 32 -14.00 -38.63 12.60
N THR A 33 -13.78 -37.32 12.72
CA THR A 33 -14.80 -36.36 12.31
C THR A 33 -14.98 -36.58 10.82
N LYS A 34 -16.04 -37.30 10.43
CA LYS A 34 -16.47 -37.33 9.03
C LYS A 34 -16.71 -35.87 8.63
N THR A 35 -15.77 -35.28 7.90
CA THR A 35 -15.92 -33.93 7.36
C THR A 35 -16.95 -34.00 6.24
N THR A 36 -18.23 -34.14 6.59
CA THR A 36 -19.35 -34.04 5.66
C THR A 36 -19.65 -32.58 5.32
N ASN A 37 -18.61 -31.80 5.02
CA ASN A 37 -18.67 -30.37 4.67
C ASN A 37 -17.43 -29.95 3.84
N ASN A 38 -16.89 -30.83 2.98
CA ASN A 38 -15.72 -30.47 2.16
C ASN A 38 -16.00 -29.30 1.20
N MET A 39 -17.23 -29.16 0.70
CA MET A 39 -17.55 -28.08 -0.23
C MET A 39 -17.73 -26.73 0.46
N ASN A 40 -18.48 -26.66 1.57
CA ASN A 40 -18.63 -25.41 2.34
C ASN A 40 -17.31 -24.92 2.94
N ASN A 41 -16.42 -25.83 3.36
CA ASN A 41 -15.09 -25.45 3.83
C ASN A 41 -14.20 -24.94 2.70
N LEU A 42 -14.31 -25.52 1.50
CA LEU A 42 -13.61 -25.03 0.31
C LEU A 42 -14.14 -23.66 -0.11
N GLU A 43 -15.46 -23.46 -0.15
CA GLU A 43 -16.09 -22.17 -0.44
C GLU A 43 -15.65 -21.12 0.57
N ASN A 44 -15.71 -21.41 1.87
CA ASN A 44 -15.20 -20.50 2.91
C ASN A 44 -13.71 -20.21 2.76
N PHE A 45 -12.89 -21.21 2.40
CA PHE A 45 -11.46 -21.01 2.17
C PHE A 45 -11.21 -20.08 0.97
N LEU A 46 -11.91 -20.31 -0.15
CA LEU A 46 -11.80 -19.49 -1.36
C LEU A 46 -12.35 -18.07 -1.13
N GLU A 47 -13.44 -17.92 -0.38
CA GLU A 47 -13.96 -16.61 0.02
C GLU A 47 -12.97 -15.88 0.92
N ASN A 48 -12.37 -16.57 1.89
CA ASN A 48 -11.34 -16.00 2.75
C ASN A 48 -10.11 -15.58 1.93
N GLU A 49 -9.63 -16.40 0.99
CA GLU A 49 -8.53 -16.01 0.09
C GLU A 49 -8.92 -14.79 -0.76
N LYS A 50 -10.11 -14.78 -1.34
CA LYS A 50 -10.63 -13.64 -2.11
C LYS A 50 -10.71 -12.37 -1.28
N ILE A 51 -11.11 -12.47 -0.02
CA ILE A 51 -11.17 -11.35 0.93
C ILE A 51 -9.75 -10.89 1.29
N THR A 52 -8.84 -11.82 1.60
CA THR A 52 -7.44 -11.47 1.94
C THR A 52 -6.67 -10.85 0.78
N ASN A 53 -6.95 -11.29 -0.46
CA ASN A 53 -6.40 -10.70 -1.68
C ASN A 53 -6.89 -9.26 -1.89
N LYS A 54 -8.16 -8.97 -1.57
CA LYS A 54 -8.69 -7.60 -1.60
C LYS A 54 -8.11 -6.72 -0.48
N ALA A 55 -7.79 -7.31 0.67
CA ALA A 55 -7.26 -6.64 1.85
C ALA A 55 -5.74 -6.41 1.79
N GLU A 56 -5.17 -6.31 0.58
CA GLU A 56 -3.74 -6.08 0.43
C GLU A 56 -3.33 -4.72 1.02
N PRO A 57 -2.21 -4.68 1.77
CA PRO A 57 -1.70 -3.43 2.30
C PRO A 57 -1.20 -2.54 1.16
N TRP A 58 -1.33 -1.22 1.33
CA TRP A 58 -0.94 -0.22 0.33
C TRP A 58 0.44 -0.46 -0.31
N ALA A 59 1.43 -0.90 0.47
CA ALA A 59 2.77 -1.19 -0.06
C ALA A 59 2.78 -2.28 -1.15
N LYS A 60 1.91 -3.29 -1.05
CA LYS A 60 1.84 -4.43 -1.97
C LYS A 60 1.01 -4.17 -3.23
N LEU A 61 0.16 -3.15 -3.24
CA LEU A 61 -0.67 -2.84 -4.40
C LEU A 61 0.18 -2.46 -5.62
N ASP A 62 -0.28 -2.87 -6.80
CA ASP A 62 0.33 -2.50 -8.07
C ASP A 62 0.26 -1.00 -8.35
N LYS A 63 1.21 -0.51 -9.13
CA LYS A 63 1.27 0.91 -9.54
C LYS A 63 -0.04 1.35 -10.20
N THR A 64 -0.62 0.53 -11.08
CA THR A 64 -1.87 0.83 -11.78
C THR A 64 -3.04 0.97 -10.83
N VAL A 65 -3.17 0.05 -9.87
CA VAL A 65 -4.23 0.09 -8.84
C VAL A 65 -4.05 1.32 -7.96
N LYS A 66 -2.83 1.63 -7.53
CA LYS A 66 -2.52 2.84 -6.77
C LYS A 66 -2.93 4.11 -7.51
N ILE A 67 -2.65 4.20 -8.82
CA ILE A 67 -3.07 5.35 -9.64
C ILE A 67 -4.59 5.48 -9.65
N GLN A 68 -5.32 4.40 -9.90
CA GLN A 68 -6.79 4.42 -9.92
C GLN A 68 -7.37 4.91 -8.59
N LYS A 69 -6.85 4.40 -7.46
CA LYS A 69 -7.27 4.84 -6.12
C LYS A 69 -6.92 6.30 -5.85
N LEU A 70 -5.77 6.79 -6.33
CA LEU A 70 -5.38 8.19 -6.22
C LEU A 70 -6.26 9.12 -7.06
N LEU A 71 -6.76 8.68 -8.22
CA LEU A 71 -7.72 9.44 -9.02
C LEU A 71 -9.04 9.63 -8.27
N VAL A 72 -9.60 8.56 -7.71
CA VAL A 72 -10.81 8.61 -6.88
C VAL A 72 -10.61 9.54 -5.67
N TYR A 73 -9.44 9.43 -5.02
CA TYR A 73 -9.08 10.34 -3.94
C TYR A 73 -9.04 11.80 -4.41
N ALA A 74 -8.41 12.10 -5.54
CA ALA A 74 -8.32 13.47 -6.07
C ALA A 74 -9.70 14.08 -6.33
N GLU A 75 -10.65 13.29 -6.85
CA GLU A 75 -12.03 13.73 -7.04
C GLU A 75 -12.74 14.03 -5.72
N SER A 76 -12.63 13.12 -4.74
CA SER A 76 -13.22 13.33 -3.41
C SER A 76 -12.62 14.54 -2.69
N TYR A 77 -11.31 14.75 -2.85
CA TYR A 77 -10.57 15.84 -2.23
C TYR A 77 -10.90 17.18 -2.89
N ALA A 78 -11.02 17.22 -4.22
CA ALA A 78 -11.47 18.40 -4.96
C ALA A 78 -12.90 18.79 -4.58
N LYS A 79 -13.82 17.82 -4.44
CA LYS A 79 -15.19 18.07 -3.96
C LYS A 79 -15.21 18.62 -2.54
N LYS A 80 -14.40 18.06 -1.63
CA LYS A 80 -14.33 18.50 -0.23
C LYS A 80 -13.74 19.90 -0.04
N LYS A 81 -12.86 20.33 -0.95
CA LYS A 81 -12.17 21.63 -0.89
C LYS A 81 -12.70 22.65 -1.89
N GLU A 82 -13.66 22.27 -2.73
CA GLU A 82 -14.23 23.08 -3.81
C GLU A 82 -13.16 23.66 -4.75
N TYR A 83 -12.21 22.80 -5.16
CA TYR A 83 -11.17 23.19 -6.11
C TYR A 83 -11.68 23.27 -7.54
N ASN A 84 -11.07 24.16 -8.32
CA ASN A 84 -11.38 24.28 -9.74
C ASN A 84 -10.89 23.05 -10.52
N GLU A 85 -11.40 22.87 -11.74
CA GLU A 85 -11.02 21.75 -12.61
C GLU A 85 -9.51 21.75 -12.93
N ASP A 86 -8.90 22.93 -13.09
CA ASP A 86 -7.46 23.08 -13.29
C ASP A 86 -6.65 22.62 -12.08
N GLU A 87 -7.08 22.98 -10.87
CA GLU A 87 -6.44 22.58 -9.62
C GLU A 87 -6.57 21.07 -9.40
N LYS A 88 -7.73 20.48 -9.74
CA LYS A 88 -7.94 19.03 -9.76
C LYS A 88 -6.98 18.32 -10.72
N ASN A 89 -6.82 18.83 -11.94
CA ASN A 89 -5.90 18.26 -12.93
C ASN A 89 -4.44 18.36 -12.47
N ASN A 90 -4.05 19.48 -11.87
CA ASN A 90 -2.74 19.67 -11.26
C ASN A 90 -2.51 18.70 -10.11
N LEU A 91 -3.52 18.45 -9.27
CA LEU A 91 -3.45 17.45 -8.20
C LEU A 91 -3.24 16.04 -8.77
N ILE A 92 -4.01 15.65 -9.78
CA ILE A 92 -3.89 14.33 -10.42
C ILE A 92 -2.48 14.14 -11.00
N LYS A 93 -1.97 15.14 -11.72
CA LYS A 93 -0.61 15.12 -12.27
C LYS A 93 0.43 14.99 -11.15
N PHE A 94 0.30 15.80 -10.10
CA PHE A 94 1.19 15.76 -8.96
C PHE A 94 1.19 14.41 -8.23
N LEU A 95 0.02 13.77 -8.08
CA LEU A 95 -0.10 12.46 -7.43
C LEU A 95 0.55 11.35 -8.27
N LYS A 96 0.37 11.40 -9.60
CA LYS A 96 1.07 10.49 -10.54
C LYS A 96 2.58 10.66 -10.45
N ASP A 97 3.07 11.90 -10.54
CA ASP A 97 4.50 12.21 -10.45
C ASP A 97 5.07 11.80 -9.07
N SER A 98 4.31 11.97 -8.00
CA SER A 98 4.71 11.56 -6.64
C SER A 98 4.81 10.05 -6.49
N LEU A 99 3.94 9.30 -7.16
CA LEU A 99 4.00 7.85 -7.20
C LEU A 99 5.21 7.36 -8.01
N ASP A 100 5.48 7.99 -9.16
CA ASP A 100 6.64 7.69 -10.03
C ASP A 100 7.97 7.95 -9.31
N ARG A 101 8.04 9.03 -8.55
CA ARG A 101 9.19 9.38 -7.70
C ARG A 101 9.31 8.56 -6.42
N LYS A 102 8.49 7.50 -6.29
CA LYS A 102 8.46 6.58 -5.13
C LYS A 102 8.15 7.24 -3.78
N LYS A 103 7.53 8.44 -3.78
CA LYS A 103 7.22 9.19 -2.54
C LYS A 103 6.01 8.65 -1.78
N LEU A 104 5.13 7.92 -2.47
CA LEU A 104 3.88 7.37 -1.92
C LEU A 104 3.92 5.82 -1.86
N GLN A 105 5.10 5.21 -1.74
CA GLN A 105 5.21 3.74 -1.73
C GLN A 105 4.96 3.12 -0.35
N ARG A 106 5.26 3.84 0.73
CA ARG A 106 5.21 3.26 2.08
C ARG A 106 3.83 3.48 2.69
N VAL A 107 3.46 2.58 3.61
CA VAL A 107 2.21 2.67 4.38
C VAL A 107 2.14 3.94 5.23
N LYS A 108 3.28 4.51 5.63
CA LYS A 108 3.32 5.77 6.40
C LYS A 108 3.02 7.02 5.57
N ASP A 109 3.18 6.94 4.25
CA ASP A 109 3.01 8.09 3.35
C ASP A 109 1.55 8.21 2.85
N VAL A 110 0.72 7.18 3.03
CA VAL A 110 -0.68 7.14 2.57
C VAL A 110 -1.56 6.42 3.61
N ILE A 111 -2.63 7.07 4.06
CA ILE A 111 -3.63 6.45 4.93
C ILE A 111 -4.63 5.73 4.04
N TYR A 112 -4.38 4.44 3.84
CA TYR A 112 -5.23 3.53 3.08
C TYR A 112 -6.07 2.65 4.02
N ASP A 113 -7.37 2.58 3.75
CA ASP A 113 -8.26 1.66 4.44
C ASP A 113 -8.42 0.36 3.62
N LYS A 114 -8.02 -0.76 4.24
CA LYS A 114 -8.08 -2.09 3.63
C LYS A 114 -9.50 -2.64 3.54
N MET A 115 -10.44 -2.12 4.35
CA MET A 115 -11.83 -2.57 4.38
C MET A 115 -12.65 -1.89 3.29
N THR A 116 -12.51 -0.57 3.14
CA THR A 116 -13.21 0.20 2.10
C THR A 116 -12.44 0.21 0.77
N CYS A 117 -11.19 -0.25 0.78
CA CYS A 117 -10.29 -0.22 -0.36
C CYS A 117 -10.09 1.19 -0.95
N GLU A 118 -10.08 2.21 -0.10
CA GLU A 118 -9.98 3.63 -0.49
C GLU A 118 -8.85 4.34 0.26
N VAL A 119 -8.28 5.35 -0.40
CA VAL A 119 -7.31 6.26 0.22
C VAL A 119 -8.09 7.33 0.97
N LYS A 120 -7.97 7.37 2.30
CA LYS A 120 -8.65 8.36 3.15
C LYS A 120 -7.94 9.71 3.13
N GLU A 121 -6.62 9.66 3.23
CA GLU A 121 -5.79 10.86 3.30
C GLU A 121 -4.36 10.56 2.86
N ILE A 122 -3.68 11.56 2.33
CA ILE A 122 -2.25 11.54 2.05
C ILE A 122 -1.56 12.49 3.04
N PRO A 123 -0.99 11.95 4.12
CA PRO A 123 -0.26 12.74 5.09
C PRO A 123 0.84 13.57 4.42
N GLY A 124 0.86 14.87 4.72
CA GLY A 124 1.87 15.79 4.22
C GLY A 124 1.55 16.43 2.87
N LEU A 125 0.40 16.11 2.26
CA LEU A 125 -0.10 16.83 1.09
C LEU A 125 -0.46 18.27 1.50
N VAL A 126 0.24 19.25 0.93
CA VAL A 126 0.02 20.67 1.20
C VAL A 126 -0.18 21.40 -0.11
N TYR A 127 -1.27 22.16 -0.19
CA TYR A 127 -1.55 23.05 -1.31
C TYR A 127 -1.03 24.46 -0.99
N ASN A 128 -0.16 24.98 -1.85
CA ASN A 128 0.31 26.36 -1.76
C ASN A 128 -0.49 27.23 -2.73
N LYS A 129 -1.43 28.01 -2.19
CA LYS A 129 -2.29 28.93 -2.95
C LYS A 129 -1.51 30.03 -3.69
N SER A 130 -0.34 30.43 -3.20
CA SER A 130 0.43 31.51 -3.81
C SER A 130 1.10 31.12 -5.13
N ASN A 131 1.36 29.82 -5.34
CA ASN A 131 2.02 29.31 -6.54
C ASN A 131 1.18 28.23 -7.25
N ASN A 132 -0.09 28.05 -6.84
CA ASN A 132 -0.99 26.99 -7.31
C ASN A 132 -0.30 25.62 -7.40
N HIS A 133 0.55 25.31 -6.42
CA HIS A 133 1.44 24.15 -6.47
C HIS A 133 1.21 23.20 -5.29
N PHE A 134 1.05 21.92 -5.60
CA PHE A 134 0.96 20.85 -4.61
C PHE A 134 2.37 20.42 -4.20
N THR A 135 2.56 20.26 -2.90
CA THR A 135 3.81 19.79 -2.33
C THR A 135 3.56 18.67 -1.34
N LEU A 136 4.53 17.79 -1.17
CA LEU A 136 4.50 16.73 -0.15
C LEU A 136 5.58 17.02 0.88
N LYS A 137 5.18 17.37 2.10
CA LYS A 137 6.09 17.56 3.22
C LYS A 137 6.57 16.21 3.74
N ASN A 138 7.86 16.13 4.10
CA ASN A 138 8.39 14.96 4.77
C ASN A 138 7.86 14.92 6.20
N LEU A 139 7.16 13.85 6.57
CA LEU A 139 6.60 13.65 7.91
C LEU A 139 7.51 12.87 8.86
N ASP A 140 8.75 12.58 8.44
CA ASP A 140 9.72 11.89 9.29
C ASP A 140 10.22 12.84 10.39
N SER A 141 9.52 12.84 11.53
CA SER A 141 9.83 13.68 12.69
C SER A 141 11.22 13.42 13.28
N LYS A 142 11.79 12.24 13.04
CA LYS A 142 13.13 11.85 13.52
C LYS A 142 14.26 12.37 12.63
N ARG A 143 13.96 12.77 11.38
CA ARG A 143 14.96 13.31 10.47
C ARG A 143 15.20 14.79 10.80
N VAL A 144 16.20 15.06 11.62
CA VAL A 144 16.69 16.42 11.85
C VAL A 144 17.32 16.94 10.56
N SER A 145 16.93 18.14 10.14
CA SER A 145 17.53 18.80 8.97
C SER A 145 19.00 19.08 9.27
N THR A 146 19.90 18.42 8.56
CA THR A 146 21.36 18.61 8.70
C THR A 146 21.79 20.03 8.35
N LEU A 147 20.95 20.80 7.64
CA LEU A 147 21.17 22.22 7.37
C LEU A 147 21.17 23.07 8.65
N LYS A 148 20.44 22.66 9.71
CA LYS A 148 20.46 23.36 11.01
C LYS A 148 21.72 23.07 11.82
N SER A 149 22.37 21.93 11.59
CA SER A 149 23.65 21.58 12.21
C SER A 149 24.86 22.08 11.41
N LEU A 150 24.64 22.66 10.22
CA LEU A 150 25.72 23.27 9.45
C LEU A 150 26.15 24.59 10.11
N PRO A 151 27.45 24.90 10.11
CA PRO A 151 27.92 26.19 10.55
C PRO A 151 27.31 27.29 9.66
N PRO A 152 26.93 28.45 10.24
CA PRO A 152 26.36 29.55 9.48
C PRO A 152 27.30 29.95 8.35
N LYS A 153 26.73 30.12 7.15
CA LYS A 153 27.49 30.53 5.95
C LYS A 153 28.17 31.86 6.25
N LYS A 154 29.51 31.84 6.37
CA LYS A 154 30.31 33.06 6.49
C LYS A 154 30.10 33.87 5.21
N VAL A 155 29.55 35.07 5.32
CA VAL A 155 29.26 35.98 4.22
C VAL A 155 30.53 36.61 3.61
N LYS A 156 31.73 36.08 3.93
CA LYS A 156 32.99 36.55 3.35
C LYS A 156 33.16 35.89 1.99
N GLY A 157 32.73 36.62 0.97
CA GLY A 157 32.76 36.19 -0.43
C GLY A 157 34.17 36.02 -0.98
N THR A 158 34.26 35.18 -2.00
CA THR A 158 35.29 35.34 -3.02
C THR A 158 34.54 35.57 -4.32
N LEU A 159 34.32 36.85 -4.64
CA LEU A 159 33.96 37.25 -6.00
C LEU A 159 35.17 36.94 -6.89
N LYS A 160 35.06 35.89 -7.70
CA LYS A 160 35.89 35.73 -8.91
C LYS A 160 34.99 35.17 -10.01
N ASN A 161 34.21 36.07 -10.59
CA ASN A 161 33.79 36.12 -12.00
C ASN A 161 32.67 37.15 -12.13
N ILE A 162 33.06 38.42 -12.17
CA ILE A 162 32.31 39.46 -12.87
C ILE A 162 33.13 39.65 -14.15
N VAL A 163 32.62 39.15 -15.27
CA VAL A 163 33.04 39.62 -16.58
C VAL A 163 32.18 40.86 -16.82
N GLU A 164 32.78 42.03 -16.67
CA GLU A 164 32.20 43.29 -17.15
C GLU A 164 32.26 43.22 -18.67
N ASN A 165 31.11 42.99 -19.31
CA ASN A 165 30.91 43.45 -20.67
C ASN A 165 30.43 44.90 -20.54
N GLU A 166 31.37 45.83 -20.65
CA GLU A 166 31.05 47.21 -20.98
C GLU A 166 30.66 47.24 -22.45
N ASP A 167 29.39 47.49 -22.72
CA ASP A 167 28.94 48.04 -24.00
C ASP A 167 29.33 49.53 -24.04
N PRO A 168 30.03 50.02 -25.08
CA PRO A 168 30.07 51.44 -25.39
C PRO A 168 29.05 51.76 -26.50
N ASP A 169 27.95 52.41 -26.13
CA ASP A 169 27.10 53.18 -27.04
C ASP A 169 27.68 54.59 -27.25
N ASP A 170 27.49 55.09 -28.47
CA ASP A 170 27.51 56.48 -28.95
C ASP A 170 28.85 57.24 -29.13
N GLU A 171 29.30 57.32 -30.40
CA GLU A 171 29.43 58.59 -31.14
C GLU A 171 29.31 58.39 -32.67
#